data_AF-A0A929TWJ3-F1
#
_entry.id   AF-A0A929TWJ3-F1
#
_cell.length_a   1.000
_cell.length_b   1.000
_cell.length_c   1.000
_cell.angle_alpha   90.00
_cell.angle_beta   90.00
_cell.angle_gamma   90.00
#
_symmetry.space_group_name_H-M   'P 1'
#
loop_
_entity.id
_entity.type
_entity.pdbx_description
1 polymer ?
#
loop_
_entity_poly.entity_id
_entity_poly.type
_entity_poly.pdbx_seq_one_letter_code
_entity_poly.pdbx_strand_id
1 'polypeptide(L)'
;MKRSRRNTLVGGIMALGLVLAGTGYAYWTDSLNVTTKATTGDFGVKFVDLGLYGQYADETMKGAGWSIVDGVGDLGYVGDQFFIRADQDHNAIARKGSVEQYKERAKGYNNVDFNAELKDKEQLSKDIGKSYGKIVTDASGKIQITVDNMYPGYAQVFRSDIVNVGDIAAKLSDIKFEAKGLDMKEKDLGNLKDMIGVAVYIQREQYQPTKSGNEDVFKLAKAVAANVPNDDRFFTVGGVDFVRLSGLEDQDIKAALENNVIKCAPSTDQRLDIFVGLAMDPDAEGRFTTGTAEKRTNNDDKLSQGKGVQLSMDLLWDQFNAGKDAGTTNILTKQNKAAK
;
A
#
# COMPACT_ATOMS: atom_id res chain seq x y z
N MET A 1 46.32 45.98 -91.34
CA MET A 1 46.51 44.85 -92.28
C MET A 1 47.68 43.99 -91.81
N LYS A 2 47.46 42.66 -91.64
CA LYS A 2 48.43 41.53 -91.48
C LYS A 2 49.40 41.61 -90.26
N ARG A 3 49.70 40.55 -89.48
CA ARG A 3 49.42 39.10 -89.52
C ARG A 3 49.63 38.46 -88.12
N SER A 4 48.90 37.36 -87.92
CA SER A 4 48.84 36.36 -86.83
C SER A 4 50.13 35.60 -86.47
N ARG A 5 50.28 35.11 -85.20
CA ARG A 5 50.32 33.66 -84.86
C ARG A 5 50.28 33.35 -83.33
N ARG A 6 49.87 32.12 -83.03
CA ARG A 6 49.27 31.52 -81.81
C ARG A 6 50.25 30.62 -81.00
N ASN A 7 49.93 30.43 -79.69
CA ASN A 7 50.19 29.30 -78.75
C ASN A 7 51.67 29.04 -78.32
N THR A 8 52.07 28.61 -77.10
CA THR A 8 51.51 27.63 -76.13
C THR A 8 52.29 27.67 -74.78
N LEU A 9 51.57 27.64 -73.64
CA LEU A 9 51.75 26.88 -72.36
C LEU A 9 53.13 26.63 -71.65
N VAL A 10 53.07 26.73 -70.30
CA VAL A 10 53.90 26.13 -69.19
C VAL A 10 55.31 26.70 -68.99
N GLY A 11 55.82 27.02 -67.80
CA GLY A 11 55.34 26.89 -66.43
C GLY A 11 56.55 26.85 -65.49
N GLY A 12 56.41 27.42 -64.29
CA GLY A 12 57.24 27.12 -63.11
C GLY A 12 58.68 27.64 -63.10
N ILE A 13 58.96 28.60 -62.22
CA ILE A 13 59.61 28.37 -60.92
C ILE A 13 59.90 29.75 -60.31
N MET A 14 59.15 30.08 -59.26
CA MET A 14 59.52 31.10 -58.28
C MET A 14 60.62 30.51 -57.40
N ALA A 15 61.71 31.24 -57.21
CA ALA A 15 62.57 31.07 -56.06
C ALA A 15 63.26 32.39 -55.70
N LEU A 16 63.44 32.58 -54.38
CA LEU A 16 64.08 33.67 -53.64
C LEU A 16 63.15 34.86 -53.36
N GLY A 17 62.82 35.20 -52.12
CA GLY A 17 63.26 34.72 -50.81
C GLY A 17 62.86 35.78 -49.77
N LEU A 18 62.68 35.40 -48.51
CA LEU A 18 62.88 36.23 -47.31
C LEU A 18 62.49 35.45 -46.03
N VAL A 19 63.53 34.91 -45.38
CA VAL A 19 63.91 35.16 -43.98
C VAL A 19 62.80 35.25 -42.90
N LEU A 20 62.89 34.31 -41.95
CA LEU A 20 62.55 34.38 -40.51
C LEU A 20 61.13 34.81 -40.09
N ALA A 21 60.31 33.81 -39.75
CA ALA A 21 59.36 33.93 -38.64
C ALA A 21 59.49 32.67 -37.78
N GLY A 22 59.82 32.87 -36.52
CA GLY A 22 60.25 31.82 -35.60
C GLY A 22 59.25 30.67 -35.48
N THR A 23 59.78 29.47 -35.21
CA THR A 23 59.03 28.37 -34.61
C THR A 23 58.68 28.74 -33.18
N GLY A 24 57.78 29.70 -33.00
CA GLY A 24 57.02 29.84 -31.78
C GLY A 24 55.99 28.70 -31.79
N TYR A 25 56.32 27.58 -31.16
CA TYR A 25 55.34 26.56 -30.82
C TYR A 25 54.36 27.22 -29.84
N ALA A 26 53.24 27.74 -30.33
CA ALA A 26 52.17 28.22 -29.48
C ALA A 26 51.52 26.99 -28.85
N TYR A 27 51.79 26.77 -27.56
CA TYR A 27 51.09 25.77 -26.77
C TYR A 27 49.71 26.34 -26.43
N TRP A 28 48.71 26.05 -27.26
CA TRP A 28 47.33 26.43 -26.99
C TRP A 28 46.78 25.52 -25.89
N THR A 29 46.95 25.90 -24.62
CA THR A 29 46.23 25.27 -23.50
C THR A 29 44.91 25.96 -23.31
N ASP A 30 43.92 25.55 -24.10
CA ASP A 30 42.53 25.88 -23.86
C ASP A 30 41.91 24.72 -23.06
N SER A 31 41.48 25.00 -21.83
CA SER A 31 40.94 23.96 -20.95
C SER A 31 39.44 23.82 -21.16
N LEU A 32 39.02 22.71 -21.76
CA LEU A 32 37.61 22.34 -21.84
C LEU A 32 37.17 21.72 -20.50
N ASN A 33 36.27 22.40 -19.77
CA ASN A 33 35.75 21.94 -18.49
C ASN A 33 34.32 21.41 -18.63
N VAL A 34 34.03 20.26 -18.02
CA VAL A 34 32.67 19.74 -17.83
C VAL A 34 32.45 19.53 -16.34
N THR A 35 31.40 20.15 -15.80
CA THR A 35 30.97 19.98 -14.41
C THR A 35 29.60 19.30 -14.39
N THR A 36 29.44 18.26 -13.59
CA THR A 36 28.18 17.51 -13.45
C THR A 36 27.75 17.48 -11.98
N LYS A 37 26.45 17.69 -11.72
CA LYS A 37 25.81 17.53 -10.41
C LYS A 37 24.67 16.52 -10.54
N ALA A 38 24.57 15.60 -9.59
CA ALA A 38 23.50 14.60 -9.50
C ALA A 38 22.99 14.50 -8.06
N THR A 39 21.69 14.23 -7.90
CA THR A 39 21.01 14.01 -6.61
C THR A 39 20.05 12.82 -6.74
N THR A 40 19.78 12.11 -5.64
CA THR A 40 18.78 11.04 -5.56
C THR A 40 17.43 11.59 -5.09
N GLY A 41 16.33 10.94 -5.46
CA GLY A 41 15.00 11.26 -4.93
C GLY A 41 14.63 10.43 -3.70
N ASP A 42 13.60 10.86 -2.98
CA ASP A 42 13.17 10.24 -1.73
C ASP A 42 11.96 9.29 -1.89
N PHE A 43 11.95 8.22 -1.11
CA PHE A 43 10.78 7.35 -0.92
C PHE A 43 9.84 7.96 0.14
N GLY A 44 8.53 7.95 -0.10
CA GLY A 44 7.59 8.64 0.79
C GLY A 44 6.16 8.07 0.81
N VAL A 45 6.01 6.75 0.77
CA VAL A 45 4.68 6.13 0.94
C VAL A 45 4.24 6.22 2.41
N LYS A 46 3.00 6.64 2.65
CA LYS A 46 2.41 6.86 3.97
C LYS A 46 0.92 6.49 3.99
N PHE A 47 0.44 6.06 5.15
CA PHE A 47 -0.97 5.99 5.50
C PHE A 47 -1.49 7.35 5.95
N VAL A 48 -2.71 7.68 5.55
CA VAL A 48 -3.50 8.84 5.99
C VAL A 48 -4.96 8.43 6.18
N ASP A 49 -5.76 9.31 6.75
CA ASP A 49 -7.23 9.13 6.83
C ASP A 49 -7.66 7.80 7.46
N LEU A 50 -6.97 7.39 8.53
CA LEU A 50 -7.29 6.15 9.25
C LEU A 50 -8.61 6.30 10.01
N GLY A 51 -9.51 5.34 9.84
CA GLY A 51 -10.79 5.33 10.56
C GLY A 51 -11.54 4.02 10.50
N LEU A 52 -12.74 4.03 11.09
CA LEU A 52 -13.70 2.94 11.00
C LEU A 52 -14.27 2.85 9.58
N TYR A 53 -14.69 1.67 9.15
CA TYR A 53 -15.24 1.48 7.81
C TYR A 53 -16.49 2.34 7.54
N GLY A 54 -16.60 2.80 6.30
CA GLY A 54 -17.72 3.60 5.81
C GLY A 54 -17.56 5.06 6.21
N GLN A 55 -16.42 5.69 5.87
CA GLN A 55 -16.26 7.13 6.07
C GLN A 55 -16.79 7.92 4.87
N TYR A 56 -16.85 7.29 3.70
CA TYR A 56 -17.32 7.92 2.47
C TYR A 56 -18.51 7.17 1.86
N ALA A 57 -19.41 7.91 1.20
CA ALA A 57 -20.66 7.36 0.69
C ALA A 57 -20.46 6.26 -0.36
N ASP A 58 -19.39 6.36 -1.15
CA ASP A 58 -18.97 5.39 -2.17
C ASP A 58 -18.32 4.13 -1.58
N GLU A 59 -17.88 4.16 -0.31
CA GLU A 59 -17.47 2.95 0.41
C GLU A 59 -18.67 2.14 0.92
N THR A 60 -19.80 2.79 1.16
CA THR A 60 -20.99 2.16 1.77
C THR A 60 -21.82 1.40 0.74
N MET A 61 -22.47 0.33 1.19
CA MET A 61 -23.47 -0.43 0.44
C MET A 61 -24.83 0.26 0.48
N LYS A 62 -24.86 1.59 0.39
CA LYS A 62 -26.06 2.44 0.45
C LYS A 62 -26.93 2.17 1.68
N GLY A 63 -26.31 1.90 2.83
CA GLY A 63 -27.00 1.58 4.09
C GLY A 63 -27.39 0.11 4.24
N ALA A 64 -27.09 -0.74 3.27
CA ALA A 64 -27.33 -2.19 3.33
C ALA A 64 -26.12 -2.98 3.86
N GLY A 65 -24.99 -2.31 4.14
CA GLY A 65 -23.78 -2.93 4.65
C GLY A 65 -23.65 -2.81 6.17
N TRP A 66 -22.55 -3.32 6.70
CA TRP A 66 -22.24 -3.28 8.13
C TRP A 66 -20.82 -2.74 8.37
N SER A 67 -20.63 -2.02 9.47
CA SER A 67 -19.30 -1.67 10.01
C SER A 67 -18.86 -2.63 11.11
N ILE A 68 -19.82 -3.15 11.90
CA ILE A 68 -19.58 -4.13 12.96
C ILE A 68 -20.68 -5.19 12.92
N VAL A 69 -20.31 -6.47 12.96
CA VAL A 69 -21.23 -7.59 13.29
C VAL A 69 -21.01 -7.92 14.77
N ASP A 70 -22.06 -7.79 15.58
CA ASP A 70 -21.96 -7.95 17.05
C ASP A 70 -23.11 -8.77 17.67
N GLY A 71 -24.14 -9.12 16.92
CA GLY A 71 -25.31 -9.83 17.45
C GLY A 71 -26.16 -9.00 18.43
N VAL A 72 -25.93 -7.69 18.55
CA VAL A 72 -26.70 -6.82 19.45
C VAL A 72 -27.95 -6.30 18.75
N GLY A 73 -29.07 -6.31 19.47
CA GLY A 73 -30.38 -5.86 18.95
C GLY A 73 -30.93 -6.74 17.82
N ASP A 74 -32.09 -6.37 17.28
CA ASP A 74 -32.84 -7.20 16.33
C ASP A 74 -32.09 -7.48 15.01
N LEU A 75 -31.24 -6.54 14.58
CA LEU A 75 -30.45 -6.68 13.36
C LEU A 75 -29.16 -7.47 13.56
N GLY A 76 -28.60 -7.49 14.77
CA GLY A 76 -27.33 -8.16 15.06
C GLY A 76 -26.08 -7.51 14.44
N TYR A 77 -26.18 -6.31 13.88
CA TYR A 77 -25.05 -5.57 13.33
C TYR A 77 -25.25 -4.04 13.45
N VAL A 78 -24.17 -3.31 13.26
CA VAL A 78 -24.13 -1.85 13.11
C VAL A 78 -23.93 -1.52 11.64
N GLY A 79 -24.81 -0.70 11.08
CA GLY A 79 -24.78 -0.34 9.65
C GLY A 79 -23.51 0.40 9.23
N ASP A 80 -23.13 0.25 7.97
CA ASP A 80 -21.96 0.86 7.34
C ASP A 80 -21.91 2.40 7.38
N GLN A 81 -23.06 3.05 7.63
CA GLN A 81 -23.16 4.51 7.74
C GLN A 81 -23.01 5.06 9.17
N PHE A 82 -22.89 4.19 10.17
CA PHE A 82 -23.00 4.58 11.58
C PHE A 82 -21.87 5.52 12.02
N PHE A 83 -20.67 5.30 11.50
CA PHE A 83 -19.45 6.03 11.87
C PHE A 83 -19.06 7.16 10.90
N ILE A 84 -19.82 7.37 9.82
CA ILE A 84 -19.56 8.41 8.81
C ILE A 84 -19.34 9.76 9.50
N ARG A 85 -18.14 10.34 9.32
CA ARG A 85 -17.82 11.70 9.76
C ARG A 85 -18.75 12.72 9.08
N ALA A 86 -19.27 13.66 9.87
CA ALA A 86 -20.12 14.72 9.35
C ALA A 86 -19.30 15.85 8.68
N ASP A 87 -18.05 15.99 9.11
CA ASP A 87 -17.03 16.92 8.65
C ASP A 87 -15.85 16.17 8.02
N GLN A 88 -15.08 16.81 7.14
CA GLN A 88 -13.88 16.24 6.53
C GLN A 88 -12.69 16.22 7.50
N ASP A 89 -12.90 15.81 8.75
CA ASP A 89 -11.80 15.61 9.70
C ASP A 89 -11.10 14.29 9.39
N HIS A 90 -10.08 14.36 8.54
CA HIS A 90 -9.27 13.21 8.13
C HIS A 90 -8.41 12.62 9.26
N ASN A 91 -8.32 13.30 10.41
CA ASN A 91 -7.47 12.88 11.52
C ASN A 91 -8.26 12.17 12.64
N ALA A 92 -9.59 12.14 12.55
CA ALA A 92 -10.46 11.43 13.49
C ALA A 92 -10.77 10.01 12.99
N ILE A 93 -10.95 9.02 13.87
CA ILE A 93 -11.30 7.65 13.42
C ILE A 93 -12.78 7.48 13.05
N ALA A 94 -13.65 8.37 13.50
CA ALA A 94 -15.10 8.32 13.28
C ALA A 94 -15.73 9.68 13.63
N ARG A 95 -17.02 9.86 13.30
CA ARG A 95 -17.80 11.02 13.77
C ARG A 95 -17.73 11.16 15.28
N LYS A 96 -17.49 12.38 15.79
CA LYS A 96 -17.51 12.68 17.22
C LYS A 96 -18.79 12.14 17.90
N GLY A 97 -18.63 11.39 18.99
CA GLY A 97 -19.74 10.81 19.74
C GLY A 97 -20.26 9.47 19.21
N SER A 98 -19.91 9.06 17.98
CA SER A 98 -20.42 7.80 17.41
C SER A 98 -19.85 6.56 18.08
N VAL A 99 -18.58 6.58 18.50
CA VAL A 99 -17.98 5.48 19.26
C VAL A 99 -18.64 5.32 20.63
N GLU A 100 -18.91 6.43 21.32
CA GLU A 100 -19.63 6.42 22.60
C GLU A 100 -21.08 5.93 22.43
N GLN A 101 -21.76 6.33 21.35
CA GLN A 101 -23.08 5.83 21.00
C GLN A 101 -23.07 4.32 20.76
N TYR A 102 -22.05 3.81 20.06
CA TYR A 102 -21.86 2.37 19.90
C TYR A 102 -21.68 1.67 21.24
N LYS A 103 -20.77 2.18 22.09
CA LYS A 103 -20.50 1.61 23.43
C LYS A 103 -21.76 1.58 24.29
N GLU A 104 -22.59 2.62 24.24
CA GLU A 104 -23.86 2.63 24.99
C GLU A 104 -24.90 1.67 24.39
N ARG A 105 -24.94 1.49 23.06
CA ARG A 105 -25.79 0.47 22.41
C ARG A 105 -25.38 -0.95 22.80
N ALA A 106 -24.07 -1.23 22.85
CA ALA A 106 -23.52 -2.55 23.18
C ALA A 106 -23.53 -2.85 24.68
N LYS A 107 -23.79 -1.84 25.52
CA LYS A 107 -23.77 -1.95 26.97
C LYS A 107 -24.71 -3.03 27.49
N GLY A 108 -24.17 -3.89 28.35
CA GLY A 108 -24.88 -5.03 28.91
C GLY A 108 -24.88 -6.28 28.03
N TYR A 109 -24.49 -6.17 26.75
CA TYR A 109 -24.31 -7.31 25.85
C TYR A 109 -22.85 -7.76 25.79
N ASN A 110 -21.92 -6.82 25.63
CA ASN A 110 -20.50 -7.10 25.56
C ASN A 110 -19.67 -5.93 26.12
N ASN A 111 -18.36 -6.15 26.25
CA ASN A 111 -17.36 -5.15 26.64
C ASN A 111 -16.23 -5.07 25.59
N VAL A 112 -16.58 -5.20 24.31
CA VAL A 112 -15.61 -5.05 23.23
C VAL A 112 -15.12 -3.61 23.21
N ASP A 113 -13.80 -3.43 23.14
CA ASP A 113 -13.18 -2.12 22.91
C ASP A 113 -12.36 -2.17 21.63
N PHE A 114 -12.23 -1.03 20.96
CA PHE A 114 -11.44 -0.94 19.74
C PHE A 114 -10.82 0.43 19.56
N ASN A 115 -9.70 0.47 18.84
CA ASN A 115 -9.03 1.70 18.47
C ASN A 115 -8.26 1.53 17.15
N ALA A 116 -7.99 2.65 16.48
CA ALA A 116 -7.11 2.73 15.34
C ALA A 116 -6.21 3.97 15.47
N GLU A 117 -4.90 3.81 15.28
CA GLU A 117 -3.92 4.88 15.49
C GLU A 117 -2.86 4.90 14.39
N LEU A 118 -2.55 6.10 13.87
CA LEU A 118 -1.32 6.35 13.11
C LEU A 118 -0.15 6.46 14.10
N LYS A 119 0.74 5.46 14.15
CA LYS A 119 1.89 5.45 15.06
C LYS A 119 2.98 6.36 14.56
N ASP A 120 3.73 7.01 15.44
CA ASP A 120 4.84 7.90 15.03
C ASP A 120 4.40 8.95 13.98
N LYS A 121 3.16 9.45 14.09
CA LYS A 121 2.55 10.28 13.05
C LYS A 121 3.29 11.61 12.87
N GLU A 122 3.37 12.01 11.62
CA GLU A 122 3.89 13.30 11.16
C GLU A 122 2.87 13.98 10.25
N GLN A 123 3.10 15.23 9.89
CA GLN A 123 2.26 15.90 8.90
C GLN A 123 2.75 15.62 7.48
N LEU A 124 1.83 15.59 6.51
CA LEU A 124 2.20 15.52 5.10
C LEU A 124 3.17 16.65 4.70
N SER A 125 4.18 16.30 3.89
CA SER A 125 5.17 17.22 3.34
C SER A 125 4.74 17.90 2.04
N LYS A 126 3.76 17.32 1.33
CA LYS A 126 3.19 17.76 0.05
C LYS A 126 1.67 17.56 0.07
N ASP A 127 0.94 18.39 -0.68
CA ASP A 127 -0.49 18.21 -0.92
C ASP A 127 -0.75 16.98 -1.79
N ILE A 128 -1.82 16.24 -1.51
CA ILE A 128 -2.33 15.14 -2.35
C ILE A 128 -3.68 15.57 -2.92
N GLY A 129 -3.65 16.03 -4.17
CA GLY A 129 -4.85 16.51 -4.85
C GLY A 129 -5.52 17.65 -4.09
N LYS A 130 -6.86 17.63 -4.06
CA LYS A 130 -7.67 18.57 -3.26
C LYS A 130 -8.11 17.99 -1.92
N SER A 131 -7.90 16.69 -1.70
CA SER A 131 -8.44 15.97 -0.55
C SER A 131 -7.53 16.07 0.67
N TYR A 132 -6.20 16.03 0.48
CA TYR A 132 -5.27 16.07 1.61
C TYR A 132 -4.32 17.26 1.52
N GLY A 133 -4.47 18.17 2.47
CA GLY A 133 -3.62 19.34 2.62
C GLY A 133 -2.32 19.01 3.36
N LYS A 134 -1.23 19.58 2.88
CA LYS A 134 0.06 19.62 3.57
C LYS A 134 -0.12 20.22 4.98
N ILE A 135 0.66 19.77 5.96
CA ILE A 135 0.70 20.27 7.35
C ILE A 135 -0.57 20.00 8.19
N VAL A 136 -1.72 19.74 7.58
CA VAL A 136 -3.01 19.54 8.29
C VAL A 136 -3.46 18.08 8.33
N THR A 137 -2.95 17.23 7.45
CA THR A 137 -3.25 15.80 7.39
C THR A 137 -2.17 15.00 8.11
N ASP A 138 -2.58 14.27 9.14
CA ASP A 138 -1.75 13.30 9.84
C ASP A 138 -1.41 12.13 8.91
N ALA A 139 -0.15 11.75 8.91
CA ALA A 139 0.40 10.70 8.08
C ALA A 139 1.37 9.82 8.87
N SER A 140 1.46 8.54 8.50
CA SER A 140 2.45 7.64 9.11
C SER A 140 2.88 6.53 8.17
N GLY A 141 4.07 5.97 8.38
CA GLY A 141 4.46 4.69 7.79
C GLY A 141 3.84 3.47 8.48
N LYS A 142 3.11 3.66 9.59
CA LYS A 142 2.59 2.58 10.45
C LYS A 142 1.20 2.92 10.99
N ILE A 143 0.32 1.93 10.92
CA ILE A 143 -0.98 1.95 11.61
C ILE A 143 -1.00 0.87 12.69
N GLN A 144 -1.73 1.11 13.77
CA GLN A 144 -2.03 0.13 14.79
C GLN A 144 -3.55 0.06 14.95
N ILE A 145 -4.10 -1.15 14.83
CA ILE A 145 -5.50 -1.45 15.09
C ILE A 145 -5.55 -2.38 16.31
N THR A 146 -6.42 -2.06 17.26
CA THR A 146 -6.66 -2.90 18.44
C THR A 146 -8.14 -3.20 18.53
N VAL A 147 -8.48 -4.46 18.79
CA VAL A 147 -9.83 -4.90 19.12
C VAL A 147 -9.71 -5.87 20.28
N ASP A 148 -10.24 -5.48 21.43
CA ASP A 148 -10.15 -6.21 22.68
C ASP A 148 -11.47 -6.91 22.98
N ASN A 149 -11.38 -8.08 23.64
CA ASN A 149 -12.54 -8.87 24.08
C ASN A 149 -13.47 -9.34 22.94
N MET A 150 -12.93 -9.58 21.74
CA MET A 150 -13.69 -10.24 20.66
C MET A 150 -14.27 -11.58 21.11
N TYR A 151 -15.42 -11.94 20.56
CA TYR A 151 -16.13 -13.18 20.84
C TYR A 151 -16.60 -13.84 19.53
N PRO A 152 -16.91 -15.15 19.53
CA PRO A 152 -17.34 -15.86 18.33
C PRO A 152 -18.47 -15.14 17.59
N GLY A 153 -18.26 -14.89 16.29
CA GLY A 153 -19.21 -14.18 15.42
C GLY A 153 -19.09 -12.66 15.42
N TYR A 154 -18.17 -12.09 16.22
CA TYR A 154 -17.83 -10.68 16.14
C TYR A 154 -16.98 -10.39 14.89
N ALA A 155 -17.28 -9.29 14.19
CA ALA A 155 -16.44 -8.75 13.12
C ALA A 155 -16.47 -7.22 13.06
N GLN A 156 -15.36 -6.60 12.68
CA GLN A 156 -15.24 -5.14 12.53
C GLN A 156 -14.28 -4.79 11.39
N VAL A 157 -14.58 -3.71 10.65
CA VAL A 157 -13.76 -3.24 9.53
C VAL A 157 -13.23 -1.82 9.77
N PHE A 158 -11.99 -1.61 9.36
CA PHE A 158 -11.26 -0.34 9.38
C PHE A 158 -10.83 0.04 7.96
N ARG A 159 -10.58 1.33 7.74
CA ARG A 159 -10.16 1.88 6.44
C ARG A 159 -9.06 2.93 6.58
N SER A 160 -8.22 3.07 5.57
CA SER A 160 -7.19 4.11 5.48
C SER A 160 -6.81 4.34 4.02
N ASP A 161 -6.29 5.53 3.71
CA ASP A 161 -5.66 5.84 2.43
C ASP A 161 -4.16 5.62 2.49
N ILE A 162 -3.57 5.21 1.38
CA ILE A 162 -2.13 5.12 1.13
C ILE A 162 -1.77 6.13 0.05
N VAL A 163 -0.85 7.05 0.38
CA VAL A 163 -0.40 8.14 -0.48
C VAL A 163 1.11 8.10 -0.65
N ASN A 164 1.65 8.74 -1.70
CA ASN A 164 3.09 8.86 -1.93
C ASN A 164 3.52 10.32 -2.04
N VAL A 165 4.14 10.83 -0.98
CA VAL A 165 4.74 12.19 -0.90
C VAL A 165 6.22 12.22 -1.30
N GLY A 166 6.80 11.08 -1.68
CA GLY A 166 8.18 10.99 -2.15
C GLY A 166 8.40 11.65 -3.53
N ASP A 167 9.63 11.57 -4.03
CA ASP A 167 10.00 12.03 -5.37
C ASP A 167 10.08 10.89 -6.39
N ILE A 168 9.92 9.64 -5.92
CA ILE A 168 10.00 8.44 -6.75
C ILE A 168 8.69 7.63 -6.61
N ALA A 169 8.16 7.17 -7.76
CA ALA A 169 6.98 6.32 -7.76
C ALA A 169 7.30 4.97 -7.13
N ALA A 170 6.37 4.43 -6.36
CA ALA A 170 6.54 3.19 -5.61
C ALA A 170 5.66 2.09 -6.19
N LYS A 171 6.13 0.85 -6.11
CA LYS A 171 5.40 -0.35 -6.51
C LYS A 171 5.25 -1.29 -5.31
N LEU A 172 4.03 -1.55 -4.88
CA LEU A 172 3.74 -2.57 -3.87
C LEU A 172 4.03 -3.94 -4.48
N SER A 173 5.11 -4.57 -4.05
CA SER A 173 5.65 -5.76 -4.71
C SER A 173 5.39 -7.05 -3.95
N ASP A 174 5.12 -6.94 -2.64
CA ASP A 174 4.75 -8.07 -1.81
C ASP A 174 3.97 -7.58 -0.57
N ILE A 175 3.20 -8.48 0.05
CA ILE A 175 2.54 -8.25 1.33
C ILE A 175 2.87 -9.45 2.21
N LYS A 176 3.41 -9.19 3.41
CA LYS A 176 3.75 -10.25 4.35
C LYS A 176 2.91 -10.16 5.60
N PHE A 177 2.44 -11.32 6.05
CA PHE A 177 1.67 -11.46 7.27
C PHE A 177 2.46 -12.28 8.29
N GLU A 178 2.44 -11.84 9.53
CA GLU A 178 3.01 -12.57 10.65
C GLU A 178 2.06 -12.50 11.84
N ALA A 179 1.62 -13.67 12.34
CA ALA A 179 0.78 -13.76 13.52
C ALA A 179 1.57 -14.33 14.70
N LYS A 180 1.50 -13.68 15.86
CA LYS A 180 2.18 -14.12 17.10
C LYS A 180 1.25 -13.98 18.30
N GLY A 181 1.46 -14.82 19.31
CA GLY A 181 0.76 -14.68 20.59
C GLY A 181 1.15 -13.39 21.30
N LEU A 182 0.15 -12.69 21.83
CA LEU A 182 0.38 -11.50 22.64
C LEU A 182 0.84 -11.93 24.04
N ASP A 183 2.06 -11.56 24.41
CA ASP A 183 2.65 -11.83 25.74
C ASP A 183 2.63 -13.31 26.18
N MET A 184 2.58 -14.23 25.23
CA MET A 184 2.55 -15.68 25.50
C MET A 184 3.42 -16.47 24.53
N LYS A 185 3.82 -17.68 24.94
CA LYS A 185 4.60 -18.57 24.07
C LYS A 185 3.69 -19.14 23.00
N GLU A 186 4.27 -19.45 21.84
CA GLU A 186 3.54 -19.98 20.68
C GLU A 186 2.68 -21.21 21.03
N LYS A 187 3.22 -22.14 21.81
CA LYS A 187 2.50 -23.34 22.27
C LYS A 187 1.26 -23.05 23.14
N ASP A 188 1.16 -21.85 23.71
CA ASP A 188 0.11 -21.45 24.64
C ASP A 188 -1.04 -20.70 23.91
N LEU A 189 -0.87 -20.37 22.63
CA LEU A 189 -1.92 -19.79 21.76
C LEU A 189 -3.11 -20.74 21.57
N GLY A 190 -2.91 -22.05 21.70
CA GLY A 190 -3.95 -23.03 21.42
C GLY A 190 -4.52 -22.85 20.02
N ASN A 191 -5.85 -22.78 19.92
CA ASN A 191 -6.57 -22.63 18.66
C ASN A 191 -6.80 -21.16 18.24
N LEU A 192 -6.20 -20.18 18.93
CA LEU A 192 -6.53 -18.77 18.71
C LEU A 192 -6.21 -18.29 17.29
N LYS A 193 -5.12 -18.80 16.69
CA LYS A 193 -4.76 -18.51 15.29
C LYS A 193 -5.75 -19.10 14.28
N ASP A 194 -6.44 -20.17 14.66
CA ASP A 194 -7.53 -20.71 13.85
C ASP A 194 -8.80 -19.89 14.06
N MET A 195 -9.08 -19.41 15.28
CA MET A 195 -10.32 -18.70 15.57
C MET A 195 -10.35 -17.26 15.08
N ILE A 196 -9.21 -16.56 15.04
CA ILE A 196 -9.16 -15.19 14.54
C ILE A 196 -8.85 -15.20 13.05
N GLY A 197 -9.50 -14.31 12.31
CA GLY A 197 -9.25 -14.11 10.89
C GLY A 197 -9.19 -12.65 10.51
N VAL A 198 -8.56 -12.41 9.36
CA VAL A 198 -8.41 -11.09 8.76
C VAL A 198 -8.92 -11.10 7.32
N ALA A 199 -9.57 -10.00 6.95
CA ALA A 199 -9.93 -9.70 5.57
C ALA A 199 -9.18 -8.44 5.15
N VAL A 200 -8.51 -8.48 3.98
CA VAL A 200 -7.80 -7.30 3.45
C VAL A 200 -8.19 -7.10 1.99
N TYR A 201 -8.60 -5.88 1.68
CA TYR A 201 -8.88 -5.42 0.32
C TYR A 201 -8.15 -4.10 0.09
N ILE A 202 -7.43 -4.02 -1.03
CA ILE A 202 -6.76 -2.79 -1.48
C ILE A 202 -7.27 -2.47 -2.88
N GLN A 203 -7.63 -1.21 -3.08
CA GLN A 203 -8.01 -0.67 -4.38
C GLN A 203 -7.22 0.59 -4.67
N ARG A 204 -7.00 0.86 -5.95
CA ARG A 204 -6.40 2.09 -6.44
C ARG A 204 -7.52 3.04 -6.82
N GLU A 205 -7.55 4.20 -6.18
CA GLU A 205 -8.33 5.32 -6.66
C GLU A 205 -7.52 6.09 -7.70
N GLN A 206 -8.13 6.28 -8.88
CA GLN A 206 -7.56 7.10 -9.93
C GLN A 206 -8.17 8.50 -9.90
N TYR A 207 -7.35 9.52 -9.69
CA TYR A 207 -7.72 10.87 -10.09
C TYR A 207 -6.74 11.41 -11.15
N GLN A 208 -7.21 11.34 -12.39
CA GLN A 208 -6.82 12.13 -13.56
C GLN A 208 -8.14 12.29 -14.34
N PRO A 209 -8.45 13.47 -14.91
CA PRO A 209 -9.81 13.86 -15.31
C PRO A 209 -10.45 13.04 -16.45
N THR A 210 -9.81 11.96 -16.91
CA THR A 210 -10.18 11.17 -18.09
C THR A 210 -10.56 9.73 -17.77
N LYS A 211 -10.39 9.26 -16.52
CA LYS A 211 -10.79 7.90 -16.11
C LYS A 211 -11.63 7.95 -14.84
N SER A 212 -12.70 7.16 -14.83
CA SER A 212 -13.62 7.01 -13.71
C SER A 212 -13.51 5.58 -13.18
N GLY A 213 -13.42 5.42 -11.85
CA GLY A 213 -13.56 4.15 -11.16
C GLY A 213 -12.30 3.68 -10.44
N ASN A 214 -12.51 2.95 -9.36
CA ASN A 214 -11.45 2.30 -8.59
C ASN A 214 -11.05 0.99 -9.27
N GLU A 215 -9.77 0.63 -9.15
CA GLU A 215 -9.24 -0.62 -9.70
C GLU A 215 -8.74 -1.51 -8.57
N ASP A 216 -9.01 -2.81 -8.66
CA ASP A 216 -8.49 -3.78 -7.72
C ASP A 216 -6.96 -3.76 -7.68
N VAL A 217 -6.39 -3.74 -6.48
CA VAL A 217 -4.95 -3.92 -6.25
C VAL A 217 -4.65 -5.25 -5.57
N PHE A 218 -5.42 -5.59 -4.53
CA PHE A 218 -5.21 -6.80 -3.76
C PHE A 218 -6.49 -7.28 -3.08
N LYS A 219 -6.71 -8.61 -3.06
CA LYS A 219 -7.84 -9.27 -2.39
C LYS A 219 -7.32 -10.49 -1.63
N LEU A 220 -7.20 -10.39 -0.30
CA LEU A 220 -6.54 -11.42 0.50
C LEU A 220 -7.18 -12.80 0.37
N ALA A 221 -8.50 -12.89 0.55
CA ALA A 221 -9.20 -14.16 0.51
C ALA A 221 -9.01 -14.87 -0.86
N LYS A 222 -9.13 -14.11 -1.95
CA LYS A 222 -8.90 -14.59 -3.31
C LYS A 222 -7.44 -15.04 -3.52
N ALA A 223 -6.47 -14.29 -2.99
CA ALA A 223 -5.05 -14.61 -3.12
C ALA A 223 -4.70 -15.92 -2.39
N VAL A 224 -5.21 -16.12 -1.17
CA VAL A 224 -4.98 -17.35 -0.40
C VAL A 224 -5.69 -18.54 -1.03
N ALA A 225 -6.93 -18.36 -1.50
CA ALA A 225 -7.70 -19.42 -2.14
C ALA A 225 -7.07 -19.92 -3.45
N ALA A 226 -6.30 -19.07 -4.14
CA ALA A 226 -5.57 -19.46 -5.35
C ALA A 226 -4.38 -20.41 -5.07
N ASN A 227 -3.80 -20.35 -3.87
CA ASN A 227 -2.61 -21.13 -3.52
C ASN A 227 -2.95 -22.55 -3.05
N VAL A 228 -4.03 -22.74 -2.30
CA VAL A 228 -4.50 -24.06 -1.84
C VAL A 228 -6.03 -24.04 -1.67
N PRO A 229 -6.81 -24.84 -2.41
CA PRO A 229 -8.28 -24.84 -2.32
C PRO A 229 -8.84 -25.63 -1.12
N ASN A 230 -8.21 -25.55 0.06
CA ASN A 230 -8.77 -26.06 1.31
C ASN A 230 -9.57 -24.96 2.03
N ASP A 231 -10.83 -25.23 2.30
CA ASP A 231 -11.83 -24.29 2.86
C ASP A 231 -11.62 -23.99 4.35
N ASP A 232 -10.90 -24.86 5.08
CA ASP A 232 -10.73 -24.72 6.53
C ASP A 232 -9.90 -23.51 6.96
N ARG A 233 -9.16 -22.88 6.04
CA ARG A 233 -8.44 -21.61 6.27
C ARG A 233 -9.36 -20.40 6.29
N PHE A 234 -10.63 -20.57 5.92
CA PHE A 234 -11.60 -19.49 5.83
C PHE A 234 -12.73 -19.70 6.83
N PHE A 235 -13.41 -18.60 7.15
CA PHE A 235 -14.74 -18.59 7.74
C PHE A 235 -15.45 -17.30 7.33
N THR A 236 -16.77 -17.32 7.35
CA THR A 236 -17.58 -16.19 6.90
C THR A 236 -18.31 -15.56 8.07
N VAL A 237 -18.23 -14.23 8.19
CA VAL A 237 -19.04 -13.44 9.13
C VAL A 237 -19.66 -12.27 8.36
N GLY A 238 -20.98 -12.09 8.50
CA GLY A 238 -21.69 -11.01 7.80
C GLY A 238 -21.58 -11.06 6.27
N GLY A 239 -21.34 -12.24 5.69
CA GLY A 239 -21.13 -12.42 4.24
C GLY A 239 -19.73 -12.04 3.74
N VAL A 240 -18.76 -11.79 4.62
CA VAL A 240 -17.35 -11.54 4.29
C VAL A 240 -16.51 -12.74 4.68
N ASP A 241 -15.65 -13.20 3.78
CA ASP A 241 -14.70 -14.28 4.03
C ASP A 241 -13.44 -13.73 4.71
N PHE A 242 -13.12 -14.28 5.88
CA PHE A 242 -11.92 -13.99 6.64
C PHE A 242 -10.94 -15.14 6.49
N VAL A 243 -9.67 -14.81 6.29
CA VAL A 243 -8.60 -15.81 6.33
C VAL A 243 -8.13 -15.96 7.77
N ARG A 244 -8.19 -17.17 8.30
CA ARG A 244 -7.66 -17.52 9.63
C ARG A 244 -6.17 -17.18 9.70
N LEU A 245 -5.70 -16.72 10.85
CA LEU A 245 -4.29 -16.37 11.02
C LEU A 245 -3.36 -17.57 10.78
N SER A 246 -3.78 -18.77 11.14
CA SER A 246 -3.05 -20.02 10.84
C SER A 246 -2.92 -20.31 9.34
N GLY A 247 -3.84 -19.78 8.52
CA GLY A 247 -3.82 -19.91 7.07
C GLY A 247 -2.97 -18.87 6.34
N LEU A 248 -2.43 -17.87 7.04
CA LEU A 248 -1.61 -16.79 6.47
C LEU A 248 -0.11 -17.11 6.45
N GLU A 249 0.34 -18.04 7.30
CA GLU A 249 1.75 -18.39 7.38
C GLU A 249 2.24 -18.96 6.05
N ASP A 250 3.41 -18.49 5.62
CA ASP A 250 4.13 -18.89 4.40
C ASP A 250 3.35 -18.77 3.08
N GLN A 251 2.31 -17.95 3.01
CA GLN A 251 1.59 -17.71 1.75
C GLN A 251 2.38 -16.77 0.82
N ASP A 252 2.77 -17.26 -0.37
CA ASP A 252 3.29 -16.41 -1.45
C ASP A 252 2.12 -15.80 -2.24
N ILE A 253 1.80 -14.54 -1.94
CA ILE A 253 0.64 -13.83 -2.49
C ILE A 253 1.03 -12.70 -3.46
N LYS A 254 2.32 -12.56 -3.78
CA LYS A 254 2.83 -11.49 -4.65
C LYS A 254 2.20 -11.49 -6.05
N ALA A 255 1.84 -12.67 -6.55
CA ALA A 255 1.23 -12.84 -7.87
C ALA A 255 -0.21 -12.30 -7.94
N ALA A 256 -0.86 -12.09 -6.79
CA ALA A 256 -2.21 -11.53 -6.72
C ALA A 256 -2.22 -9.99 -6.75
N LEU A 257 -1.05 -9.34 -6.74
CA LEU A 257 -0.94 -7.88 -6.80
C LEU A 257 -1.11 -7.38 -8.24
N GLU A 258 -2.14 -6.59 -8.45
CA GLU A 258 -2.43 -5.90 -9.71
C GLU A 258 -2.41 -4.39 -9.47
N ASN A 259 -2.29 -3.55 -10.51
CA ASN A 259 -2.43 -2.09 -10.39
C ASN A 259 -1.59 -1.41 -9.28
N ASN A 260 -0.51 -2.05 -8.86
CA ASN A 260 0.22 -1.87 -7.61
C ASN A 260 1.25 -0.73 -7.61
N VAL A 261 1.23 0.14 -8.61
CA VAL A 261 2.14 1.29 -8.69
C VAL A 261 1.41 2.54 -8.22
N ILE A 262 1.99 3.26 -7.26
CA ILE A 262 1.54 4.59 -6.79
C ILE A 262 2.52 5.68 -7.22
N LYS A 263 1.99 6.71 -7.89
CA LYS A 263 2.76 7.83 -8.43
C LYS A 263 2.98 8.92 -7.37
N CYS A 264 3.93 9.82 -7.62
CA CYS A 264 4.33 10.87 -6.68
C CYS A 264 3.39 12.08 -6.71
N ALA A 265 3.03 12.57 -5.53
CA ALA A 265 2.46 13.89 -5.36
C ALA A 265 3.51 15.02 -5.56
N PRO A 266 3.08 16.24 -5.95
CA PRO A 266 1.70 16.65 -6.25
C PRO A 266 1.31 16.44 -7.72
N SER A 267 2.18 15.83 -8.56
CA SER A 267 1.91 15.64 -10.00
C SER A 267 0.77 14.66 -10.28
N THR A 268 0.33 13.95 -9.26
CA THR A 268 -0.84 13.09 -9.23
C THR A 268 -1.44 13.14 -7.83
N ASP A 269 -2.69 12.75 -7.72
CA ASP A 269 -3.43 12.47 -6.49
C ASP A 269 -3.95 11.04 -6.47
N GLN A 270 -3.31 10.18 -7.27
CA GLN A 270 -3.52 8.74 -7.21
C GLN A 270 -3.19 8.24 -5.81
N ARG A 271 -4.13 7.53 -5.21
CA ARG A 271 -4.05 6.96 -3.87
C ARG A 271 -4.52 5.51 -3.90
N LEU A 272 -4.20 4.76 -2.85
CA LEU A 272 -4.81 3.46 -2.63
C LEU A 272 -5.71 3.55 -1.40
N ASP A 273 -6.86 2.88 -1.44
CA ASP A 273 -7.66 2.64 -0.24
C ASP A 273 -7.33 1.24 0.25
N ILE A 274 -7.12 1.11 1.55
CA ILE A 274 -6.98 -0.18 2.22
C ILE A 274 -8.12 -0.37 3.22
N PHE A 275 -8.74 -1.54 3.16
CA PHE A 275 -9.76 -1.99 4.09
C PHE A 275 -9.23 -3.22 4.84
N VAL A 276 -9.30 -3.18 6.17
CA VAL A 276 -8.83 -4.25 7.04
C VAL A 276 -9.97 -4.66 7.96
N GLY A 277 -10.49 -5.87 7.76
CA GLY A 277 -11.47 -6.51 8.63
C GLY A 277 -10.80 -7.47 9.61
N LEU A 278 -11.26 -7.47 10.87
CA LEU A 278 -10.92 -8.45 11.88
C LEU A 278 -12.20 -9.17 12.32
N ALA A 279 -12.13 -10.49 12.49
CA ALA A 279 -13.25 -11.28 12.97
C ALA A 279 -12.81 -12.47 13.81
N MET A 280 -13.73 -12.97 14.63
CA MET A 280 -13.60 -14.23 15.35
C MET A 280 -14.62 -15.24 14.81
N ASP A 281 -14.15 -16.42 14.45
CA ASP A 281 -14.97 -17.51 13.93
C ASP A 281 -16.14 -17.80 14.88
N PRO A 282 -17.40 -17.80 14.37
CA PRO A 282 -18.57 -18.24 15.13
C PRO A 282 -18.41 -19.63 15.77
N ASP A 283 -17.56 -20.49 15.18
CA ASP A 283 -17.28 -21.85 15.63
C ASP A 283 -18.54 -22.68 15.92
N ALA A 284 -19.55 -22.54 15.04
CA ALA A 284 -20.85 -23.18 15.19
C ALA A 284 -20.78 -24.72 15.26
N GLU A 285 -19.69 -25.29 14.72
CA GLU A 285 -19.44 -26.73 14.75
C GLU A 285 -18.78 -27.23 16.05
N GLY A 286 -18.32 -26.31 16.92
CA GLY A 286 -17.58 -26.63 18.13
C GLY A 286 -16.23 -27.27 17.82
N ARG A 287 -15.52 -26.78 16.80
CA ARG A 287 -14.18 -27.25 16.42
C ARG A 287 -13.12 -26.71 17.38
N PHE A 288 -13.29 -25.49 17.88
CA PHE A 288 -12.27 -24.79 18.68
C PHE A 288 -12.72 -24.47 20.11
N THR A 289 -14.02 -24.27 20.30
CA THR A 289 -14.75 -24.04 21.54
C THR A 289 -15.71 -25.20 21.78
N THR A 290 -16.45 -25.15 22.88
CA THR A 290 -17.57 -26.06 23.15
C THR A 290 -18.70 -25.96 22.12
N GLY A 291 -18.68 -24.96 21.24
CA GLY A 291 -19.63 -24.79 20.14
C GLY A 291 -20.96 -24.20 20.61
N THR A 292 -22.06 -24.69 20.02
CA THR A 292 -23.41 -24.22 20.35
C THR A 292 -24.11 -25.15 21.34
N ALA A 293 -25.21 -24.67 21.93
CA ALA A 293 -26.04 -25.49 22.81
C ALA A 293 -26.60 -26.75 22.10
N GLU A 294 -26.86 -26.66 20.79
CA GLU A 294 -27.39 -27.76 19.97
C GLU A 294 -26.30 -28.75 19.54
N LYS A 295 -25.06 -28.27 19.35
CA LYS A 295 -23.92 -29.06 18.88
C LYS A 295 -22.72 -28.89 19.82
N ARG A 296 -22.91 -29.32 21.06
CA ARG A 296 -21.89 -29.19 22.11
C ARG A 296 -20.79 -30.24 21.96
N THR A 297 -19.53 -29.81 21.99
CA THR A 297 -18.35 -30.67 21.94
C THR A 297 -17.58 -30.66 23.27
N ASN A 298 -16.59 -31.56 23.43
CA ASN A 298 -15.79 -31.71 24.65
C ASN A 298 -14.54 -30.79 24.68
N ASN A 299 -14.52 -29.72 23.89
CA ASN A 299 -13.41 -28.77 23.86
C ASN A 299 -13.35 -27.93 25.16
N ASP A 300 -12.16 -27.40 25.47
CA ASP A 300 -11.95 -26.53 26.63
C ASP A 300 -11.88 -25.07 26.19
N ASP A 301 -12.93 -24.30 26.49
CA ASP A 301 -13.02 -22.87 26.14
C ASP A 301 -11.90 -22.03 26.76
N LYS A 302 -11.25 -22.50 27.84
CA LYS A 302 -10.09 -21.82 28.44
C LYS A 302 -8.90 -21.72 27.49
N LEU A 303 -8.89 -22.53 26.41
CA LEU A 303 -7.84 -22.48 25.40
C LEU A 303 -7.93 -21.25 24.49
N SER A 304 -9.08 -20.56 24.42
CA SER A 304 -9.27 -19.35 23.62
C SER A 304 -9.67 -18.12 24.44
N GLN A 305 -10.29 -18.32 25.61
CA GLN A 305 -10.75 -17.23 26.48
C GLN A 305 -9.59 -16.43 27.11
N GLY A 306 -9.69 -15.10 27.07
CA GLY A 306 -8.76 -14.18 27.75
C GLY A 306 -7.35 -14.15 27.16
N LYS A 307 -7.19 -14.61 25.91
CA LYS A 307 -5.92 -14.62 25.19
C LYS A 307 -5.91 -13.57 24.08
N GLY A 308 -4.72 -13.14 23.68
CA GLY A 308 -4.53 -12.15 22.62
C GLY A 308 -3.58 -12.66 21.53
N VAL A 309 -3.79 -12.17 20.31
CA VAL A 309 -2.91 -12.40 19.17
C VAL A 309 -2.57 -11.06 18.54
N GLN A 310 -1.33 -10.91 18.11
CA GLN A 310 -0.86 -9.77 17.33
C GLN A 310 -0.66 -10.23 15.88
N LEU A 311 -1.34 -9.57 14.94
CA LEU A 311 -1.10 -9.70 13.50
C LEU A 311 -0.28 -8.49 13.03
N SER A 312 0.86 -8.76 12.41
CA SER A 312 1.63 -7.78 11.64
C SER A 312 1.39 -7.98 10.15
N MET A 313 1.16 -6.88 9.42
CA MET A 313 1.01 -6.85 7.97
C MET A 313 2.00 -5.83 7.39
N ASP A 314 3.01 -6.31 6.68
CA ASP A 314 4.03 -5.48 6.04
C ASP A 314 3.73 -5.34 4.54
N LEU A 315 3.51 -4.11 4.09
CA LEU A 315 3.44 -3.76 2.67
C LEU A 315 4.85 -3.47 2.17
N LEU A 316 5.37 -4.31 1.28
CA LEU A 316 6.74 -4.23 0.80
C LEU A 316 6.82 -3.51 -0.55
N TRP A 317 7.56 -2.40 -0.58
CA TRP A 317 7.61 -1.49 -1.73
C TRP A 317 8.96 -1.53 -2.44
N ASP A 318 8.90 -1.59 -3.77
CA ASP A 318 10.05 -1.39 -4.66
C ASP A 318 9.95 -0.04 -5.38
N GLN A 319 11.05 0.38 -5.99
CA GLN A 319 11.03 1.43 -7.01
C GLN A 319 10.20 0.99 -8.23
N PHE A 320 9.44 1.91 -8.83
CA PHE A 320 8.54 1.59 -9.96
C PHE A 320 9.22 1.00 -11.21
N ASN A 321 10.54 1.17 -11.34
CA ASN A 321 11.36 0.68 -12.45
C ASN A 321 12.21 -0.55 -12.10
N ALA A 322 12.04 -1.12 -10.90
CA ALA A 322 12.68 -2.38 -10.55
C ALA A 322 12.33 -3.46 -11.58
N GLY A 323 13.36 -4.14 -12.09
CA GLY A 323 13.22 -5.22 -13.08
C GLY A 323 12.82 -4.77 -14.50
N LYS A 324 12.78 -3.46 -14.81
CA LYS A 324 12.50 -2.99 -16.17
C LYS A 324 13.77 -3.00 -17.03
N ASP A 325 13.71 -3.72 -18.15
CA ASP A 325 14.69 -3.61 -19.23
C ASP A 325 14.21 -2.54 -20.24
N ALA A 326 15.11 -1.62 -20.60
CA ALA A 326 14.81 -0.62 -21.62
C ALA A 326 14.65 -1.24 -23.02
N GLY A 327 15.12 -2.48 -23.23
CA GLY A 327 15.02 -3.20 -24.50
C GLY A 327 15.83 -2.56 -25.64
N THR A 328 16.63 -1.56 -25.31
CA THR A 328 17.44 -0.77 -26.24
C THR A 328 18.65 -0.19 -25.52
N THR A 329 19.53 0.45 -26.28
CA THR A 329 20.85 0.88 -25.81
C THR A 329 21.08 2.38 -25.97
N ASN A 330 22.13 2.90 -25.34
CA ASN A 330 22.55 4.30 -25.43
C ASN A 330 23.89 4.42 -26.19
N ILE A 331 24.20 5.59 -26.77
CA ILE A 331 25.48 5.85 -27.44
C ILE A 331 26.70 5.57 -26.55
N LEU A 332 26.55 5.76 -25.23
CA LEU A 332 27.56 5.46 -24.23
C LEU A 332 27.85 3.96 -24.10
N THR A 333 27.10 3.07 -24.75
CA THR A 333 27.51 1.66 -24.79
C THR A 333 28.78 1.42 -25.60
N LYS A 334 29.16 2.36 -26.47
CA LYS A 334 30.47 2.37 -27.11
C LYS A 334 31.64 2.57 -26.13
N GLN A 335 31.40 3.08 -24.92
CA GLN A 335 32.42 3.18 -23.86
C GLN A 335 32.35 2.06 -22.81
N ASN A 336 31.42 1.09 -22.95
CA ASN A 336 31.30 0.01 -21.98
C ASN A 336 32.62 -0.76 -21.87
N LYS A 337 33.02 -1.08 -20.62
CA LYS A 337 34.26 -1.79 -20.28
C LYS A 337 34.44 -3.11 -21.03
N ALA A 338 33.33 -3.79 -21.34
CA ALA A 338 33.30 -4.94 -22.22
C ALA A 338 32.41 -4.62 -23.42
N ALA A 339 32.97 -4.73 -24.62
CA ALA A 339 32.14 -4.88 -25.82
C ALA A 339 31.33 -6.17 -25.64
N LYS A 340 30.01 -6.05 -25.63
CA LYS A 340 29.14 -7.22 -25.78
C LYS A 340 29.20 -7.71 -27.22
#